data_AF-A6QBC3-F1
#
_entry.id   AF-A6QBC3-F1
#
_cell.length_a   1.000
_cell.length_b   1.000
_cell.length_c   1.000
_cell.angle_alpha   90.00
_cell.angle_beta   90.00
_cell.angle_gamma   90.00
#
_symmetry.space_group_name_H-M   'P 1'
#
loop_
_entity.id
_entity.type
_entity.pdbx_description
1 polymer ?
#
loop_
_entity_poly.entity_id
_entity_poly.type
_entity_poly.pdbx_seq_one_letter_code
_entity_poly.pdbx_strand_id
1 'polypeptide(L)'
;MQKLLDETEKKAYVFLKKFGFEEAKITPIVEKGKQNLETTLKDLEHLLSSEATYSDTKVDDVLHALKGLLGQMGNHKRSEEIEALRNHLERQKLVAWLEHA
;
A
#
# COMPACT_ATOMS: atom_id res chain seq x y z
N MET A 1 6.97 -7.69 -1.04
CA MET A 1 6.68 -6.27 -1.36
C MET A 1 6.75 -5.89 -2.85
N GLN A 2 7.77 -6.32 -3.63
CA GLN A 2 7.95 -5.87 -5.03
C GLN A 2 6.73 -6.18 -5.92
N LYS A 3 6.10 -7.34 -5.70
CA LYS A 3 4.93 -7.77 -6.47
C LYS A 3 3.76 -6.80 -6.32
N LEU A 4 3.46 -6.34 -5.10
CA LEU A 4 2.42 -5.35 -4.81
C LEU A 4 2.72 -4.02 -5.50
N LEU A 5 3.98 -3.57 -5.48
CA LEU A 5 4.39 -2.33 -6.13
C LEU A 5 4.14 -2.40 -7.64
N ASP A 6 4.60 -3.46 -8.30
CA ASP A 6 4.45 -3.63 -9.75
C ASP A 6 2.99 -3.85 -10.16
N GLU A 7 2.23 -4.59 -9.36
CA GLU A 7 0.79 -4.78 -9.55
C GLU A 7 0.04 -3.44 -9.45
N THR A 8 0.37 -2.65 -8.42
CA THR A 8 -0.30 -1.37 -8.15
C THR A 8 0.07 -0.32 -9.20
N GLU A 9 1.33 -0.25 -9.63
CA GLU A 9 1.78 0.61 -10.72
C GLU A 9 0.98 0.34 -12.00
N LYS A 10 0.89 -0.93 -12.44
CA LYS A 10 0.13 -1.31 -13.64
C LYS A 10 -1.35 -0.92 -13.51
N LYS A 11 -1.95 -1.15 -12.35
CA LYS A 11 -3.35 -0.76 -12.08
C LYS A 11 -3.53 0.76 -12.09
N ALA A 12 -2.58 1.52 -11.58
CA ALA A 12 -2.64 2.98 -11.55
C ALA A 12 -2.66 3.57 -12.96
N TYR A 13 -1.79 3.10 -13.85
CA TYR A 13 -1.81 3.52 -15.25
C TYR A 13 -3.16 3.23 -15.92
N VAL A 14 -3.72 2.03 -15.73
CA VAL A 14 -5.03 1.67 -16.29
C VAL A 14 -6.15 2.51 -15.69
N PHE A 15 -6.12 2.73 -14.37
CA PHE A 15 -7.12 3.50 -13.65
C PHE A 15 -7.12 4.96 -14.08
N LEU A 16 -5.95 5.61 -14.13
CA LEU A 16 -5.82 7.02 -14.50
C LEU A 16 -6.12 7.26 -15.99
N LYS A 17 -5.75 6.32 -16.88
CA LYS A 17 -6.13 6.41 -18.30
C LYS A 17 -7.65 6.42 -18.52
N LYS A 18 -8.44 5.77 -17.65
CA LYS A 18 -9.92 5.80 -17.73
C LYS A 18 -10.52 7.19 -17.48
N PHE A 19 -9.79 8.10 -16.84
CA PHE A 19 -10.21 9.49 -16.66
C PHE A 19 -9.78 10.40 -17.82
N GLY A 20 -9.18 9.85 -18.87
CA GLY A 20 -8.76 10.61 -20.07
C GLY A 20 -7.44 11.35 -19.92
N PHE A 21 -6.65 11.06 -18.88
CA PHE A 21 -5.31 11.63 -18.76
C PHE A 21 -4.34 11.04 -19.79
N GLU A 22 -3.53 11.90 -20.38
CA GLU A 22 -2.41 11.50 -21.24
C GLU A 22 -1.29 10.87 -20.42
N GLU A 23 -0.55 9.95 -21.02
CA GLU A 23 0.51 9.20 -20.35
C GLU A 23 1.55 10.11 -19.68
N ALA A 24 1.96 11.18 -20.37
CA ALA A 24 2.91 12.16 -19.83
C ALA A 24 2.46 12.84 -18.53
N LYS A 25 1.14 12.93 -18.29
CA LYS A 25 0.58 13.45 -17.03
C LYS A 25 0.43 12.37 -15.96
N ILE A 26 0.22 11.12 -16.39
CA ILE A 26 0.04 9.97 -15.51
C ILE A 26 1.37 9.52 -14.91
N THR A 27 2.43 9.42 -15.70
CA THR A 27 3.75 8.91 -15.28
C THR A 27 4.24 9.52 -13.97
N PRO A 28 4.35 10.87 -13.81
CA PRO A 28 4.86 11.44 -12.56
C PRO A 28 3.95 11.17 -11.35
N ILE A 29 2.63 11.03 -11.56
CA ILE A 29 1.67 10.69 -10.51
C ILE A 29 1.89 9.24 -10.06
N VAL A 30 2.03 8.32 -11.01
CA VAL A 30 2.24 6.89 -10.72
C VAL A 30 3.59 6.66 -10.07
N GLU A 31 4.66 7.31 -10.55
CA GLU A 31 6.00 7.22 -9.96
C GLU A 31 5.99 7.73 -8.52
N LYS A 32 5.38 8.90 -8.27
CA LYS A 32 5.26 9.44 -6.91
C LYS A 32 4.41 8.53 -6.01
N GLY A 33 3.31 8.01 -6.54
CA GLY A 33 2.45 7.05 -5.83
C GLY A 33 3.22 5.78 -5.45
N LYS A 34 4.01 5.22 -6.38
CA LYS A 34 4.86 4.04 -6.14
C LYS A 34 5.92 4.31 -5.06
N GLN A 35 6.59 5.46 -5.11
CA GLN A 35 7.58 5.85 -4.09
C GLN A 35 6.95 6.00 -2.70
N ASN A 36 5.78 6.63 -2.62
CA ASN A 36 5.05 6.78 -1.37
C ASN A 36 4.62 5.39 -0.84
N LEU A 37 4.07 4.53 -1.71
CA LEU A 37 3.69 3.16 -1.35
C LEU A 37 4.88 2.34 -0.84
N GLU A 38 6.02 2.41 -1.51
CA GLU A 38 7.25 1.73 -1.08
C GLU A 38 7.72 2.22 0.29
N THR A 39 7.73 3.53 0.52
CA THR A 39 8.10 4.12 1.82
C THR A 39 7.18 3.62 2.92
N THR A 40 5.86 3.68 2.71
CA THR A 40 4.88 3.25 3.71
C THR A 40 4.96 1.74 3.97
N LEU A 41 5.27 0.91 2.97
CA LEU A 41 5.50 -0.52 3.17
C LEU A 41 6.75 -0.79 4.02
N LYS A 42 7.83 -0.02 3.83
CA LYS A 42 9.04 -0.11 4.67
C LYS A 42 8.78 0.35 6.10
N ASP A 43 7.94 1.37 6.30
CA ASP A 43 7.53 1.79 7.64
C ASP A 43 6.76 0.66 8.35
N LEU A 44 5.86 -0.02 7.63
CA LEU A 44 5.16 -1.19 8.16
C LEU A 44 6.14 -2.32 8.50
N GLU A 45 7.06 -2.65 7.60
CA GLU A 45 8.11 -3.66 7.83
C GLU A 45 8.91 -3.35 9.09
N HIS A 46 9.32 -2.10 9.28
CA HIS A 46 10.07 -1.67 10.46
C HIS A 46 9.27 -1.85 11.76
N LEU A 47 8.01 -1.42 11.79
CA LEU A 47 7.11 -1.60 12.94
C LEU A 47 6.86 -3.07 13.25
N LEU A 48 6.81 -3.92 12.23
CA LEU A 48 6.60 -5.36 12.39
C LEU A 48 7.88 -6.15 12.69
N SER A 49 9.07 -5.57 12.52
CA SER A 49 10.34 -6.30 12.62
C SER A 49 10.64 -6.86 14.02
N SER A 50 10.13 -6.24 15.08
CA SER A 50 10.36 -6.67 16.47
C SER A 50 9.21 -6.25 17.37
N GLU A 51 9.11 -6.86 18.57
CA GLU A 51 8.15 -6.40 19.58
C GLU A 51 8.47 -5.00 20.10
N ALA A 52 9.75 -4.62 20.16
CA ALA A 52 10.19 -3.31 20.66
C ALA A 52 9.79 -2.15 19.73
N THR A 53 9.65 -2.41 18.43
CA THR A 53 9.24 -1.42 17.42
C THR A 53 7.73 -1.44 17.17
N TYR A 54 7.02 -2.48 17.63
CA TYR A 54 5.60 -2.67 17.38
C TYR A 54 4.74 -1.71 18.21
N SER A 55 3.73 -1.12 17.57
CA SER A 55 2.75 -0.24 18.21
C SER A 55 1.45 -0.30 17.42
N ASP A 56 0.36 -0.73 18.04
CA ASP A 56 -0.94 -0.86 17.36
C ASP A 56 -1.40 0.45 16.74
N THR A 57 -1.21 1.58 17.43
CA THR A 57 -1.56 2.91 16.90
C THR A 57 -0.76 3.26 15.65
N LYS A 58 0.57 3.11 15.70
CA LYS A 58 1.41 3.41 14.52
C LYS A 58 1.15 2.46 13.36
N VAL A 59 0.89 1.19 13.68
CA VAL A 59 0.53 0.19 12.68
C VAL A 59 -0.80 0.56 12.03
N ASP A 60 -1.84 0.95 12.79
CA ASP A 60 -3.11 1.39 12.21
C ASP A 60 -2.93 2.63 11.32
N ASP A 61 -2.14 3.62 11.75
CA ASP A 61 -1.84 4.82 10.96
C ASP A 61 -1.18 4.46 9.62
N VAL A 62 -0.19 3.57 9.65
CA VAL A 62 0.51 3.09 8.45
C VAL A 62 -0.44 2.30 7.55
N LEU A 63 -1.28 1.42 8.12
CA LEU A 63 -2.28 0.69 7.35
C LEU A 63 -3.33 1.63 6.75
N HIS A 64 -3.75 2.67 7.46
CA HIS A 64 -4.65 3.69 6.93
C HIS A 64 -4.04 4.40 5.72
N ALA A 65 -2.76 4.76 5.79
CA ALA A 65 -2.02 5.33 4.68
C ALA A 65 -1.91 4.34 3.49
N LEU A 66 -1.58 3.07 3.74
CA LEU A 66 -1.52 2.04 2.70
C LEU A 66 -2.86 1.85 2.00
N LYS A 67 -3.96 1.78 2.75
CA LYS A 67 -5.32 1.69 2.20
C LYS A 67 -5.59 2.84 1.24
N GLY A 68 -5.28 4.07 1.66
CA GLY A 68 -5.47 5.28 0.86
C GLY A 68 -4.66 5.25 -0.43
N LEU A 69 -3.36 4.96 -0.34
CA LEU A 69 -2.45 4.90 -1.50
C LEU A 69 -2.89 3.82 -2.50
N LEU A 70 -3.19 2.61 -2.04
CA LEU A 70 -3.67 1.53 -2.89
C LEU A 70 -4.99 1.89 -3.58
N GLY A 71 -5.90 2.54 -2.85
CA GLY A 71 -7.18 3.02 -3.38
C GLY A 71 -7.00 4.09 -4.47
N GLN A 72 -6.20 5.12 -4.19
CA GLN A 72 -5.91 6.22 -5.13
C GLN A 72 -5.20 5.73 -6.40
N MET A 73 -4.40 4.67 -6.29
CA MET A 73 -3.73 4.01 -7.42
C MET A 73 -4.62 2.96 -8.12
N GLY A 74 -5.91 2.87 -7.80
CA GLY A 74 -6.85 1.97 -8.46
C GLY A 74 -6.69 0.49 -8.06
N ASN A 75 -5.88 0.17 -7.05
CA ASN A 75 -5.74 -1.17 -6.51
C ASN A 75 -6.74 -1.43 -5.36
N HIS A 76 -8.02 -1.26 -5.67
CA HIS A 76 -9.11 -1.32 -4.69
C HIS A 76 -9.16 -2.65 -3.94
N LYS A 77 -8.90 -3.78 -4.61
CA LYS A 77 -8.84 -5.10 -3.97
C LYS A 77 -7.85 -5.12 -2.80
N ARG A 78 -6.63 -4.60 -3.00
CA ARG A 78 -5.61 -4.57 -1.93
C ARG A 78 -5.94 -3.53 -0.86
N SER A 79 -6.58 -2.43 -1.25
CA SER A 79 -7.12 -1.44 -0.30
C SER A 79 -8.15 -2.06 0.65
N GLU A 80 -9.07 -2.89 0.13
CA GLU A 80 -10.06 -3.65 0.92
C GLU A 80 -9.41 -4.71 1.82
N GLU A 81 -8.38 -5.42 1.32
CA GLU A 81 -7.59 -6.35 2.13
C GLU A 81 -6.92 -5.64 3.32
N ILE A 82 -6.34 -4.45 3.11
CA ILE A 82 -5.78 -3.64 4.20
C ILE A 82 -6.85 -3.24 5.21
N GLU A 83 -8.03 -2.82 4.76
CA GLU A 83 -9.12 -2.48 5.69
C GLU A 83 -9.53 -3.67 6.56
N ALA A 84 -9.59 -4.87 5.98
CA ALA A 84 -9.87 -6.08 6.75
C ALA A 84 -8.79 -6.36 7.82
N LEU A 85 -7.51 -6.11 7.50
CA LEU A 85 -6.41 -6.24 8.46
C LEU A 85 -6.49 -5.18 9.57
N ARG A 86 -6.93 -3.96 9.27
CA ARG A 86 -7.12 -2.89 10.27
C ARG A 86 -8.21 -3.23 11.29
N ASN A 87 -9.28 -3.89 10.86
CA ASN A 87 -10.35 -4.31 11.77
C ASN A 87 -9.91 -5.40 12.77
N HIS A 88 -8.84 -6.13 12.46
CA HIS A 88 -8.29 -7.21 13.28
C HIS A 88 -6.76 -7.16 13.27
N LEU A 89 -6.19 -6.21 14.02
CA LEU A 89 -4.74 -6.00 14.13
C LEU A 89 -4.05 -7.17 14.82
N GLU A 90 -3.72 -8.19 14.05
CA GLU A 90 -2.92 -9.32 14.49
C GLU A 90 -1.56 -9.26 13.80
N ARG A 91 -0.49 -8.98 14.58
CA ARG A 91 0.88 -8.86 14.07
C ARG A 91 1.28 -10.00 13.14
N GLN A 92 0.93 -11.24 13.46
CA GLN A 92 1.26 -12.41 12.64
C GLN A 92 0.57 -12.36 11.26
N LYS A 93 -0.69 -11.93 11.20
CA LYS A 93 -1.42 -11.75 9.93
C LYS A 93 -0.80 -10.64 9.09
N LEU A 94 -0.35 -9.56 9.74
CA LEU A 94 0.31 -8.43 9.07
C LEU A 94 1.66 -8.84 8.48
N VAL A 95 2.47 -9.60 9.22
CA VAL A 95 3.74 -10.15 8.73
C VAL A 95 3.50 -11.06 7.52
N ALA A 96 2.57 -12.01 7.64
CA ALA A 96 2.23 -12.92 6.55
C ALA A 96 1.72 -12.17 5.31
N TRP A 97 0.91 -11.12 5.50
CA TRP A 97 0.45 -10.28 4.38
C TRP A 97 1.63 -9.58 3.69
N LEU A 98 2.56 -9.01 4.46
CA LEU A 98 3.71 -8.27 3.94
C LEU A 98 4.69 -9.16 3.14
N GLU A 99 4.88 -10.41 3.58
CA GLU A 99 5.68 -11.42 2.86
C GLU A 99 5.09 -11.77 1.49
N HIS A 100 3.75 -11.74 1.37
CA HIS A 100 3.02 -12.03 0.13
C HIS A 100 2.66 -10.79 -0.70
N ALA A 101 2.98 -9.60 -0.21
CA ALA A 101 2.76 -8.34 -0.91
C ALA A 101 3.53 -8.29 -2.23
#